data_AF-A0A7Y2KL33-F1
#
_entry.id   AF-A0A7Y2KL33-F1
#
_cell.length_a   1.000
_cell.length_b   1.000
_cell.length_c   1.000
_cell.angle_alpha   90.00
_cell.angle_beta   90.00
_cell.angle_gamma   90.00
#
_symmetry.space_group_name_H-M   'P 1'
#
loop_
_entity.id
_entity.type
_entity.pdbx_description
1 polymer ?
#
loop_
_entity_poly.entity_id
_entity_poly.type
_entity_poly.pdbx_seq_one_letter_code
_entity_poly.pdbx_strand_id
1 'polypeptide(L)'
;MKLYLCFLWHMHQPYYKDPETGTYILPWVRLHAIKDYVALPRIFREFPGVRHTFNLVPSLLIQIQDYVENGAEDVFLTLSRKNALDLSHEEEEFLLRNFFSAYAPTMILPQRRYAELYGRREAATRAAGKPGTPGGFGASDYTDLMTLFNLTWFHP
;
A
#
# COMPACT_ATOMS: atom_id res chain seq x y z
N MET A 1 -0.85 45.10 -5.98
CA MET A 1 -0.63 44.50 -4.63
C MET A 1 0.02 43.14 -4.82
N LYS A 2 1.03 42.76 -4.04
CA LYS A 2 1.65 41.41 -4.12
C LYS A 2 0.92 40.46 -3.16
N LEU A 3 0.61 39.24 -3.62
CA LEU A 3 0.09 38.15 -2.80
C LEU A 3 1.26 37.32 -2.25
N TYR A 4 1.24 37.05 -0.94
CA TYR A 4 2.18 36.12 -0.32
C TYR A 4 1.53 34.74 -0.21
N LEU A 5 2.21 33.72 -0.72
CA LEU A 5 1.73 32.33 -0.73
C LEU A 5 2.74 31.44 0.01
N CYS A 6 2.24 30.59 0.89
CA CYS A 6 3.03 29.57 1.60
C CYS A 6 2.39 28.20 1.37
N PHE A 7 3.17 27.27 0.83
CA PHE A 7 2.80 25.86 0.77
C PHE A 7 3.37 25.14 1.98
N LEU A 8 2.50 24.57 2.82
CA LEU A 8 2.87 23.74 3.95
C LEU A 8 2.41 22.31 3.70
N TRP A 9 3.37 21.39 3.61
CA TRP A 9 3.14 19.96 3.46
C TRP A 9 3.34 19.27 4.82
N HIS A 10 2.25 18.82 5.42
CA HIS A 10 2.30 18.04 6.66
C HIS A 10 2.30 16.55 6.31
N MET A 11 3.45 15.89 6.46
CA MET A 11 3.62 14.46 6.18
C MET A 11 3.58 13.69 7.49
N HIS A 12 2.50 12.95 7.69
CA HIS A 12 2.23 12.19 8.91
C HIS A 12 1.82 10.76 8.57
N GLN A 13 2.35 9.82 9.36
CA GLN A 13 1.80 8.47 9.52
C GLN A 13 1.73 8.16 11.02
N PRO A 14 0.62 7.55 11.50
CA PRO A 14 0.56 6.92 12.81
C PRO A 14 1.70 5.91 13.03
N TYR A 15 2.01 5.62 14.29
CA TYR A 15 2.96 4.57 14.62
C TYR A 15 2.28 3.19 14.51
N TYR A 16 2.75 2.36 13.57
CA TYR A 16 2.12 1.08 13.23
C TYR A 16 2.87 -0.16 13.74
N LYS A 17 3.99 0.01 14.45
CA LYS A 17 4.75 -1.13 14.96
C LYS A 17 4.00 -1.75 16.13
N ASP A 18 3.65 -3.02 16.01
CA ASP A 18 3.13 -3.80 17.12
C ASP A 18 4.28 -4.04 18.12
N PRO A 19 4.14 -3.62 19.39
CA PRO A 19 5.20 -3.80 20.39
C PRO A 19 5.42 -5.26 20.79
N GLU A 20 4.45 -6.14 20.58
CA GLU A 20 4.58 -7.56 20.94
C GLU A 20 5.34 -8.34 19.86
N THR A 21 4.98 -8.14 18.59
CA THR A 21 5.56 -8.88 17.46
C THR A 21 6.74 -8.16 16.81
N GLY A 22 6.89 -6.85 17.03
CA GLY A 22 7.88 -6.01 16.35
C GLY A 22 7.58 -5.77 14.87
N THR A 23 6.44 -6.24 14.36
CA THR A 23 6.05 -6.12 12.94
C THR A 23 5.15 -4.91 12.72
N TYR A 24 5.22 -4.29 11.55
CA TYR A 24 4.28 -3.23 11.18
C TYR A 24 2.94 -3.82 10.73
N ILE A 25 1.85 -3.46 11.41
CA ILE A 25 0.51 -4.01 11.11
C ILE A 25 -0.12 -3.43 9.84
N LEU A 26 0.38 -2.27 9.38
CA LEU A 26 -0.12 -1.57 8.21
C LEU A 26 1.04 -1.09 7.33
N PRO A 27 0.85 -1.07 5.99
CA PRO A 27 1.93 -0.87 5.04
C PRO A 27 2.12 0.62 4.68
N TRP A 28 1.36 1.51 5.31
CA TRP A 28 1.17 2.89 4.83
C TRP A 28 2.45 3.70 4.82
N VAL A 29 3.36 3.49 5.78
CA VAL A 29 4.68 4.13 5.74
C VAL A 29 5.43 3.74 4.47
N ARG A 30 5.53 2.44 4.16
CA ARG A 30 6.22 1.94 2.97
C ARG A 30 5.53 2.40 1.67
N LEU A 31 4.21 2.26 1.60
CA LEU A 31 3.44 2.56 0.38
C LEU A 31 3.37 4.07 0.09
N HIS A 32 3.21 4.92 1.10
CA HIS A 32 3.27 6.37 0.88
C HIS A 32 4.71 6.87 0.69
N ALA A 33 5.72 6.19 1.25
CA ALA A 33 7.11 6.51 0.96
C ALA A 33 7.45 6.33 -0.51
N ILE A 34 7.08 5.18 -1.11
CA ILE A 34 7.36 4.91 -2.51
C ILE A 34 6.53 5.76 -3.48
N LYS A 35 5.34 6.17 -3.05
CA LYS A 35 4.43 7.02 -3.83
C LYS A 35 4.72 8.50 -3.64
N ASP A 36 4.29 9.06 -2.52
CA ASP A 36 4.11 10.49 -2.34
C ASP A 36 5.38 11.17 -1.78
N TYR A 37 6.05 10.55 -0.81
CA TYR A 37 7.19 11.18 -0.14
C TYR A 37 8.43 11.27 -1.03
N VAL A 38 8.59 10.36 -1.99
CA VAL A 38 9.67 10.43 -2.99
C VAL A 38 9.25 11.24 -4.22
N ALA A 39 8.01 11.12 -4.71
CA ALA A 39 7.59 11.79 -5.94
C ALA A 39 7.44 13.31 -5.78
N LEU A 40 6.88 13.79 -4.67
CA LEU A 40 6.65 15.23 -4.49
C LEU A 40 7.96 16.04 -4.52
N PRO A 41 9.03 15.68 -3.77
CA PRO A 41 10.31 16.36 -3.88
C PRO A 41 10.93 16.30 -5.28
N ARG A 42 10.64 15.25 -6.07
CA ARG A 42 11.10 15.17 -7.47
C ARG A 42 10.38 16.20 -8.34
N ILE A 43 9.05 16.27 -8.26
CA ILE A 43 8.24 17.26 -9.00
C ILE A 43 8.66 18.68 -8.61
N PHE A 44 8.92 18.95 -7.33
CA PHE A 44 9.27 20.29 -6.87
C PHE A 44 10.60 20.79 -7.43
N ARG A 45 11.52 19.90 -7.82
CA ARG A 45 12.77 20.29 -8.49
C ARG A 45 12.53 20.88 -9.88
N GLU A 46 11.39 20.59 -10.51
CA GLU A 46 11.00 21.19 -11.79
C GLU A 46 10.54 22.64 -11.64
N PHE A 47 10.23 23.09 -10.41
CA PHE A 47 9.71 24.42 -10.11
C PHE A 47 10.56 25.17 -9.06
N PRO A 48 11.85 25.48 -9.34
CA PRO A 48 12.78 26.05 -8.36
C PRO A 48 12.38 27.44 -7.84
N GLY A 49 11.48 28.14 -8.52
CA GLY A 49 10.94 29.43 -8.07
C GLY A 49 9.85 29.32 -6.99
N VAL A 50 9.30 28.13 -6.76
CA VAL A 50 8.25 27.88 -5.77
C VAL A 50 8.88 27.47 -4.44
N ARG A 51 8.47 28.11 -3.35
CA ARG A 51 8.91 27.77 -2.00
C ARG A 51 7.96 26.77 -1.36
N HIS A 52 8.53 25.66 -0.88
CA HIS A 52 7.80 24.59 -0.21
C HIS A 52 8.31 24.42 1.23
N THR A 53 7.40 24.35 2.19
CA THR A 53 7.69 24.07 3.59
C THR A 53 7.18 22.69 3.94
N PHE A 54 8.02 21.86 4.57
CA PHE A 54 7.64 20.52 4.99
C PHE A 54 7.67 20.41 6.51
N ASN A 55 6.66 19.73 7.05
CA ASN A 55 6.68 19.21 8.39
C ASN A 55 6.62 17.68 8.30
N LEU A 56 7.68 17.02 8.75
CA LEU A 56 7.78 15.56 8.82
C LEU A 56 7.62 15.14 10.27
N VAL A 57 6.60 14.33 10.56
CA VAL A 57 6.31 13.91 11.94
C VAL A 57 7.32 12.85 12.41
N PRO A 58 7.82 12.89 13.66
CA PRO A 58 8.80 11.92 14.15
C PRO A 58 8.38 10.45 14.00
N SER A 59 7.10 10.14 14.21
CA SER A 59 6.56 8.78 14.02
C SER A 59 6.77 8.27 12.60
N LEU A 60 6.63 9.13 11.58
CA LEU A 60 6.91 8.77 10.20
C LEU A 60 8.41 8.46 10.00
N LEU A 61 9.27 9.35 10.51
CA LEU A 61 10.72 9.23 10.31
C LEU A 61 11.30 7.96 10.97
N ILE A 62 10.90 7.67 12.21
CA ILE A 62 11.34 6.47 12.93
C ILE A 62 10.99 5.21 12.14
N GLN A 63 9.77 5.13 11.60
CA GLN A 63 9.33 3.94 10.86
C GLN A 63 10.04 3.81 9.52
N ILE A 64 10.26 4.90 8.78
CA ILE A 64 11.08 4.88 7.56
C ILE A 64 12.48 4.36 7.86
N GLN A 65 13.11 4.87 8.92
CA GLN A 65 14.45 4.46 9.33
C GLN A 65 14.50 2.98 9.68
N ASP A 66 13.46 2.45 10.33
CA ASP A 66 13.35 1.03 10.68
C ASP A 66 13.31 0.12 9.44
N TYR A 67 12.60 0.51 8.37
CA TYR A 67 12.61 -0.22 7.09
C TYR A 67 14.00 -0.22 6.43
N VAL A 68 14.75 0.89 6.55
CA VAL A 68 16.03 1.07 5.84
C VAL A 68 17.20 0.44 6.60
N GLU A 69 17.23 0.61 7.92
CA GLU A 69 18.41 0.31 8.74
C GLU A 69 18.25 -0.98 9.56
N ASN A 70 17.02 -1.34 9.91
CA ASN A 70 16.76 -2.46 10.84
C ASN A 70 16.02 -3.64 10.19
N GLY A 71 15.80 -3.60 8.87
CA GLY A 71 15.17 -4.71 8.14
C GLY A 71 13.70 -4.94 8.50
N ALA A 72 12.99 -3.89 8.92
CA ALA A 72 11.60 -4.03 9.32
C ALA A 72 10.68 -4.48 8.16
N GLU A 73 9.64 -5.23 8.50
CA GLU A 73 8.60 -5.65 7.57
C GLU A 73 7.21 -5.22 8.05
N ASP A 74 6.28 -5.11 7.09
CA ASP A 74 4.84 -5.07 7.37
C ASP A 74 4.16 -6.35 6.91
N VAL A 75 3.03 -6.68 7.55
CA VAL A 75 2.23 -7.88 7.24
C VAL A 75 1.91 -7.98 5.74
N PHE A 76 1.68 -6.85 5.06
CA PHE A 76 1.36 -6.88 3.63
C PHE A 76 2.58 -7.23 2.80
N LEU A 77 3.76 -6.72 3.15
CA LEU A 77 5.03 -7.04 2.48
C LEU A 77 5.38 -8.52 2.67
N THR A 78 5.26 -9.03 3.89
CA THR A 78 5.50 -10.45 4.19
C THR A 78 4.58 -11.34 3.36
N LEU A 79 3.27 -11.06 3.33
CA LEU A 79 2.32 -11.82 2.51
C LEU A 79 2.60 -11.68 1.01
N SER A 80 2.94 -10.46 0.55
CA SER A 80 3.25 -10.21 -0.87
C SER A 80 4.46 -11.00 -1.39
N ARG A 81 5.33 -11.49 -0.48
CA ARG A 81 6.50 -12.31 -0.82
C ARG A 81 6.21 -13.81 -0.83
N LYS A 82 5.05 -14.25 -0.31
CA LYS A 82 4.68 -15.67 -0.29
C LYS A 82 4.30 -16.15 -1.68
N ASN A 83 4.55 -17.44 -1.93
CA ASN A 83 3.95 -18.13 -3.05
C ASN A 83 2.45 -18.30 -2.78
N ALA A 84 1.60 -17.95 -3.73
CA ALA A 84 0.15 -18.04 -3.58
C ALA A 84 -0.34 -19.48 -3.37
N LEU A 85 0.45 -20.50 -3.74
CA LEU A 85 0.14 -21.91 -3.47
C LEU A 85 0.29 -22.29 -1.98
N ASP A 86 1.03 -21.49 -1.20
CA ASP A 86 1.37 -21.77 0.19
C ASP A 86 0.56 -20.90 1.18
N LEU A 87 -0.46 -20.19 0.69
CA LEU A 87 -1.31 -19.33 1.52
C LEU A 87 -2.24 -20.17 2.40
N SER A 88 -2.35 -19.79 3.67
CA SER A 88 -3.41 -20.32 4.54
C SER A 88 -4.76 -19.68 4.22
N HIS A 89 -5.85 -20.27 4.72
CA HIS A 89 -7.20 -19.73 4.52
C HIS A 89 -7.34 -18.34 5.19
N GLU A 90 -6.72 -18.15 6.35
CA GLU A 90 -6.69 -16.87 7.06
C GLU A 90 -5.92 -15.80 6.26
N GLU A 91 -4.85 -16.20 5.57
CA GLU A 91 -4.06 -15.30 4.72
C GLU A 91 -4.83 -14.92 3.45
N GLU A 92 -5.52 -15.87 2.81
CA GLU A 92 -6.43 -15.60 1.70
C GLU A 92 -7.52 -14.57 2.09
N GLU A 93 -8.16 -14.75 3.24
CA GLU A 93 -9.14 -13.81 3.78
C GLU A 93 -8.51 -12.43 4.06
N PHE A 94 -7.30 -12.42 4.62
CA PHE A 94 -6.56 -11.18 4.84
C PHE A 94 -6.30 -10.44 3.52
N LEU A 95 -5.85 -11.14 2.48
CA LEU A 95 -5.60 -10.56 1.16
C LEU A 95 -6.89 -9.96 0.59
N LEU A 96 -7.99 -10.72 0.56
CA LEU A 96 -9.27 -10.26 0.00
C LEU A 96 -9.86 -9.06 0.74
N ARG A 97 -9.64 -8.97 2.06
CA ARG A 97 -10.08 -7.84 2.87
C ARG A 97 -9.21 -6.60 2.65
N ASN A 98 -7.90 -6.76 2.53
CA ASN A 98 -6.96 -5.65 2.68
C ASN A 98 -6.28 -5.21 1.38
N PHE A 99 -6.07 -6.10 0.40
CA PHE A 99 -5.30 -5.81 -0.82
C PHE A 99 -6.12 -5.07 -1.89
N PHE A 100 -7.31 -4.60 -1.53
CA PHE A 100 -8.07 -3.63 -2.31
C PHE A 100 -8.14 -2.25 -1.62
N SER A 101 -7.31 -2.02 -0.59
CA SER A 101 -7.19 -0.74 0.14
C SER A 101 -6.39 0.31 -0.64
N ALA A 102 -6.68 0.45 -1.93
CA ALA A 102 -6.20 1.53 -2.79
C ALA A 102 -7.40 2.31 -3.31
N TYR A 103 -7.24 3.59 -3.65
CA TYR A 103 -8.37 4.41 -4.10
C TYR A 103 -8.88 3.93 -5.45
N ALA A 104 -9.99 3.21 -5.45
CA ALA A 104 -10.45 2.44 -6.60
C ALA A 104 -10.54 3.23 -7.92
N PRO A 105 -11.12 4.46 -7.95
CA PRO A 105 -11.31 5.20 -9.19
C PRO A 105 -10.03 5.47 -10.00
N THR A 106 -8.90 5.71 -9.33
CA THR A 106 -7.65 6.09 -10.01
C THR A 106 -6.54 5.08 -9.87
N MET A 107 -6.62 4.16 -8.91
CA MET A 107 -5.56 3.18 -8.63
C MET A 107 -5.94 1.78 -9.11
N ILE A 108 -7.19 1.37 -8.94
CA ILE A 108 -7.64 -0.01 -9.24
C ILE A 108 -8.29 -0.08 -10.62
N LEU A 109 -9.34 0.70 -10.84
CA LEU A 109 -10.19 0.61 -12.04
C LEU A 109 -9.45 0.88 -13.36
N PRO A 110 -8.42 1.75 -13.44
CA PRO A 110 -7.64 1.93 -14.67
C PRO A 110 -6.81 0.71 -15.07
N GLN A 111 -6.54 -0.21 -14.13
CA GLN A 111 -5.75 -1.42 -14.39
C GLN A 111 -6.68 -2.60 -14.68
N ARG A 112 -6.74 -3.03 -15.95
CA ARG A 112 -7.70 -4.05 -16.42
C ARG A 112 -7.81 -5.28 -15.50
N ARG A 113 -6.67 -5.88 -15.14
CA ARG A 113 -6.65 -7.09 -14.30
C ARG A 113 -7.06 -6.79 -12.86
N TYR A 114 -6.61 -5.66 -12.30
CA TYR A 114 -6.94 -5.31 -10.92
C TYR A 114 -8.44 -4.97 -10.78
N ALA A 115 -9.00 -4.28 -11.77
CA ALA A 115 -10.44 -4.01 -11.87
C ALA A 115 -11.29 -5.29 -11.95
N GLU A 116 -10.83 -6.29 -12.72
CA GLU A 116 -11.49 -7.61 -12.79
C GLU A 116 -11.52 -8.30 -11.42
N LEU A 117 -10.37 -8.36 -10.74
CA LEU A 117 -10.26 -8.94 -9.40
C LEU A 117 -11.13 -8.17 -8.39
N TYR A 118 -11.13 -6.84 -8.46
CA TYR A 118 -11.95 -5.98 -7.61
C TYR A 118 -13.45 -6.25 -7.80
N GLY A 119 -13.92 -6.43 -9.04
CA GLY A 119 -15.31 -6.78 -9.33
C GLY A 119 -15.71 -8.17 -8.82
N ARG A 120 -14.75 -9.10 -8.70
CA ARG A 120 -14.96 -10.46 -8.18
C ARG A 120 -14.77 -10.56 -6.66
N ARG A 121 -14.25 -9.53 -5.99
CA ARG A 121 -13.87 -9.53 -4.56
C ARG A 121 -14.96 -10.11 -3.66
N GLU A 122 -16.20 -9.62 -3.78
CA GLU A 122 -17.30 -10.07 -2.90
C GLU A 122 -17.63 -11.55 -3.06
N ALA A 123 -17.55 -12.08 -4.28
CA ALA A 123 -17.74 -13.51 -4.52
C ALA A 123 -16.57 -14.32 -3.94
N ALA A 124 -15.34 -13.84 -4.15
CA ALA A 124 -14.13 -14.46 -3.61
C ALA A 124 -14.14 -14.48 -2.07
N THR A 125 -14.50 -13.38 -1.41
CA THR A 125 -14.59 -13.30 0.05
C THR A 125 -15.61 -14.29 0.61
N ARG A 126 -16.74 -14.51 -0.08
CA ARG A 126 -17.73 -15.52 0.36
C ARG A 126 -17.26 -16.95 0.18
N ALA A 127 -16.39 -17.19 -0.81
CA ALA A 127 -15.83 -18.47 -1.18
C ALA A 127 -14.53 -18.81 -0.43
N ALA A 128 -13.89 -17.83 0.21
CA ALA A 128 -12.68 -18.01 0.99
C ALA A 128 -12.87 -19.11 2.05
N GLY A 129 -11.88 -19.99 2.15
CA GLY A 129 -11.90 -21.16 3.04
C GLY A 129 -12.95 -22.24 2.72
N LYS A 130 -13.60 -22.18 1.55
CA LYS A 130 -14.61 -23.15 1.11
C LYS A 130 -14.25 -23.72 -0.28
N PRO A 131 -13.37 -24.74 -0.35
CA PRO A 131 -12.93 -25.33 -1.60
C PRO A 131 -14.10 -25.73 -2.51
N GLY A 132 -14.00 -25.42 -3.81
CA GLY A 132 -15.03 -25.74 -4.80
C GLY A 132 -16.22 -24.77 -4.88
N THR A 133 -16.27 -23.73 -4.03
CA THR A 133 -17.29 -22.68 -4.14
C THR A 133 -17.05 -21.83 -5.39
N PRO A 134 -18.06 -21.67 -6.27
CA PRO A 134 -17.93 -20.82 -7.46
C PRO A 134 -17.57 -19.37 -7.11
N GLY A 135 -16.66 -18.78 -7.87
CA GLY A 135 -16.22 -17.39 -7.68
C GLY A 135 -15.05 -17.20 -6.72
N GLY A 136 -14.52 -18.28 -6.13
CA GLY A 136 -13.26 -18.25 -5.38
C GLY A 136 -12.06 -17.81 -6.24
N PHE A 137 -11.04 -17.29 -5.58
CA PHE A 137 -9.77 -16.97 -6.23
C PHE A 137 -8.89 -18.21 -6.30
N GLY A 138 -8.22 -18.40 -7.43
CA GLY A 138 -7.13 -19.37 -7.53
C GLY A 138 -5.78 -18.75 -7.20
N ALA A 139 -4.73 -19.58 -7.13
CA ALA A 139 -3.37 -19.10 -6.85
C ALA A 139 -2.93 -17.95 -7.79
N SER A 140 -3.24 -18.01 -9.08
CA SER A 140 -2.94 -16.93 -10.02
C SER A 140 -3.69 -15.63 -9.70
N ASP A 141 -4.94 -15.70 -9.24
CA ASP A 141 -5.70 -14.51 -8.85
C ASP A 141 -5.05 -13.84 -7.62
N TYR A 142 -4.57 -14.64 -6.65
CA TYR A 142 -3.85 -14.12 -5.48
C TYR A 142 -2.48 -13.55 -5.84
N THR A 143 -1.71 -14.21 -6.71
CA THR A 143 -0.44 -13.66 -7.21
C THR A 143 -0.65 -12.31 -7.90
N ASP A 144 -1.66 -12.22 -8.76
CA ASP A 144 -2.00 -10.96 -9.44
C ASP A 144 -2.45 -9.90 -8.43
N LEU A 145 -3.31 -10.25 -7.46
CA LEU A 145 -3.78 -9.34 -6.43
C LEU A 145 -2.61 -8.76 -5.62
N MET A 146 -1.71 -9.61 -5.13
CA MET A 146 -0.53 -9.21 -4.37
C MET A 146 0.41 -8.30 -5.17
N THR A 147 0.62 -8.65 -6.44
CA THR A 147 1.48 -7.88 -7.34
C THR A 147 0.87 -6.52 -7.65
N LEU A 148 -0.38 -6.47 -8.09
CA LEU A 148 -1.08 -5.26 -8.52
C LEU A 148 -1.32 -4.31 -7.34
N PHE A 149 -1.61 -4.84 -6.15
CA PHE A 149 -1.69 -4.05 -4.93
C PHE A 149 -0.41 -3.28 -4.67
N ASN A 150 0.78 -3.88 -4.80
CA ASN A 150 2.03 -3.15 -4.56
C ASN A 150 2.36 -2.20 -5.72
N LEU A 151 2.21 -2.66 -6.97
CA LEU A 151 2.55 -1.86 -8.15
C LEU A 151 1.70 -0.59 -8.27
N THR A 152 0.43 -0.62 -7.84
CA THR A 152 -0.44 0.57 -7.95
C THR A 152 0.03 1.76 -7.12
N TRP A 153 0.93 1.57 -6.15
CA TRP A 153 1.48 2.65 -5.33
C TRP A 153 2.73 3.27 -5.95
N PHE A 154 3.33 2.67 -6.96
CA PHE A 154 4.44 3.31 -7.64
C PHE A 154 3.90 4.50 -8.45
N HIS A 155 4.49 5.68 -8.20
CA HIS A 155 4.18 6.86 -9.00
C HIS A 155 4.55 6.56 -10.48
N PRO A 156 3.70 6.93 -11.46
CA PRO A 156 4.03 6.80 -12.87
C PRO A 156 5.26 7.62 -13.27
#